data_AF-A0A1B2Z8X9-F1
#
_entry.id   AF-A0A1B2Z8X9-F1
#
_cell.length_a   1.000
_cell.length_b   1.000
_cell.length_c   1.000
_cell.angle_alpha   90.00
_cell.angle_beta   90.00
_cell.angle_gamma   90.00
#
_symmetry.space_group_name_H-M   'P 1'
#
loop_
_entity.id
_entity.type
_entity.pdbx_description
1 polymer ?
#
loop_
_entity_poly.entity_id
_entity_poly.type
_entity_poly.pdbx_seq_one_letter_code
_entity_poly.pdbx_strand_id
1 'polypeptide(L)'
;MAEKAGCIKSCLYYSGRGKFQNVQQARLNRTKLYLNNQAEYFNQLITEIQALIKKAAKKELRPLIRLNGTSDIRWENIGFVFEDNYYRNIFEFFPNVQFMDYTKIPNRVDSKNGLNNFPSNYDLTFSYSGAPAFKKYNQRAIDKGVRIAVVFDRVETIPLQFHGRKVLSGDDNDLTFTKDKNSILALYAKGSKGEIQAGIDTNFILTKGA
;
A
#
# COMPACT_ATOMS: atom_id res chain seq x y z
N MET A 1 3.08 -11.72 -5.26
CA MET A 1 4.12 -10.66 -5.40
C MET A 1 5.00 -10.54 -4.17
N ALA A 2 4.45 -10.61 -2.94
CA ALA A 2 5.23 -10.47 -1.70
C ALA A 2 6.39 -11.46 -1.56
N GLU A 3 6.18 -12.74 -1.88
CA GLU A 3 7.23 -13.78 -1.86
C GLU A 3 8.40 -13.45 -2.79
N LYS A 4 8.11 -13.14 -4.07
CA LYS A 4 9.12 -12.71 -5.06
C LYS A 4 9.87 -11.45 -4.64
N ALA A 5 9.25 -10.61 -3.83
CA ALA A 5 9.84 -9.38 -3.30
C ALA A 5 10.57 -9.58 -1.97
N GLY A 6 10.60 -10.79 -1.41
CA GLY A 6 11.33 -11.08 -0.17
C GLY A 6 10.74 -10.46 1.10
N CYS A 7 9.58 -9.81 1.04
CA CYS A 7 9.10 -8.94 2.12
C CYS A 7 8.23 -9.64 3.18
N ILE A 8 8.02 -10.95 3.07
CA ILE A 8 7.06 -11.68 3.92
C ILE A 8 7.53 -11.69 5.38
N LYS A 9 8.79 -12.04 5.65
CA LYS A 9 9.31 -12.16 7.02
C LYS A 9 9.43 -10.81 7.74
N SER A 10 9.67 -9.74 7.00
CA SER A 10 9.71 -8.36 7.52
C SER A 10 8.39 -7.62 7.37
N CYS A 11 7.29 -8.33 7.08
CA CYS A 11 5.98 -7.74 6.84
C CYS A 11 5.36 -7.16 8.12
N LEU A 12 4.48 -6.17 7.95
CA LEU A 12 3.60 -5.62 9.01
C LEU A 12 2.75 -6.70 9.72
N TYR A 13 2.65 -7.90 9.18
CA TYR A 13 2.01 -9.02 9.86
C TYR A 13 2.77 -9.45 11.14
N TYR A 14 4.10 -9.39 11.13
CA TYR A 14 4.95 -9.83 12.25
C TYR A 14 5.41 -8.68 13.14
N SER A 15 5.29 -7.43 12.68
CA SER A 15 5.78 -6.24 13.37
C SER A 15 4.68 -5.33 13.92
N GLY A 16 5.07 -4.41 14.82
CA GLY A 16 4.20 -3.38 15.39
C GLY A 16 2.96 -3.96 16.09
N ARG A 17 1.80 -3.35 15.84
CA ARG A 17 0.50 -3.88 16.33
C ARG A 17 -0.01 -5.07 15.52
N GLY A 18 0.54 -5.33 14.34
CA GLY A 18 0.10 -6.43 13.47
C GLY A 18 0.43 -7.81 14.03
N LYS A 19 1.43 -7.89 14.92
CA LYS A 19 1.85 -9.13 15.60
C LYS A 19 0.87 -9.64 16.65
N PHE A 20 -0.05 -8.81 17.11
CA PHE A 20 -0.99 -9.20 18.16
C PHE A 20 -2.04 -10.17 17.61
N GLN A 21 -2.31 -11.26 18.33
CA GLN A 21 -3.19 -12.33 17.87
C GLN A 21 -4.60 -11.84 17.52
N ASN A 22 -5.17 -10.93 18.32
CA ASN A 22 -6.47 -10.34 18.04
C ASN A 22 -6.50 -9.57 16.70
N VAL A 23 -5.42 -8.87 16.35
CA VAL A 23 -5.29 -8.16 15.07
C VAL A 23 -5.14 -9.14 13.91
N GLN A 24 -4.34 -10.20 14.08
CA GLN A 24 -4.19 -11.25 13.06
C GLN A 24 -5.51 -12.00 12.82
N GLN A 25 -6.24 -12.33 13.90
CA GLN A 25 -7.55 -12.98 13.81
C GLN A 25 -8.58 -12.08 13.12
N ALA A 26 -8.62 -10.78 13.44
CA ALA A 26 -9.50 -9.83 12.78
C ALA A 26 -9.19 -9.73 11.27
N ARG A 27 -7.91 -9.70 10.87
CA ARG A 27 -7.49 -9.73 9.46
C ARG A 27 -7.95 -11.02 8.77
N LEU A 28 -7.75 -12.17 9.42
CA LEU A 28 -8.18 -13.47 8.88
C LEU A 28 -9.69 -13.54 8.71
N ASN A 29 -10.46 -13.09 9.70
CA ASN A 29 -11.91 -13.06 9.63
C ASN A 29 -12.39 -12.14 8.50
N ARG A 30 -11.75 -10.99 8.32
CA ARG A 30 -12.06 -10.07 7.22
C ARG A 30 -11.74 -10.69 5.84
N THR A 31 -10.64 -11.42 5.72
CA THR A 31 -10.32 -12.19 4.51
C THR A 31 -11.37 -13.29 4.25
N LYS A 32 -11.75 -14.06 5.27
CA LYS A 32 -12.79 -15.09 5.15
C LYS A 32 -14.12 -14.48 4.73
N LEU A 33 -14.52 -13.35 5.31
CA LEU A 33 -15.74 -12.64 4.93
C LEU A 33 -15.71 -12.23 3.46
N TYR A 34 -14.62 -11.60 3.01
CA TYR A 34 -14.47 -11.21 1.61
C TYR A 34 -14.59 -12.39 0.63
N LEU A 35 -14.00 -13.55 0.96
CA LEU A 35 -14.01 -14.73 0.10
C LEU A 35 -15.35 -15.46 0.10
N ASN A 36 -16.04 -15.51 1.25
CA ASN A 36 -17.25 -16.33 1.43
C ASN A 36 -18.55 -15.54 1.24
N ASN A 37 -18.54 -14.24 1.50
CA ASN A 37 -19.70 -13.35 1.36
C ASN A 37 -19.24 -11.92 1.06
N GLN A 38 -18.92 -11.68 -0.21
CA GLN A 38 -18.42 -10.40 -0.67
C GLN A 38 -19.42 -9.25 -0.48
N ALA A 39 -20.73 -9.52 -0.61
CA ALA A 39 -21.76 -8.50 -0.37
C ALA A 39 -21.71 -7.98 1.08
N GLU A 40 -21.64 -8.90 2.05
CA GLU A 40 -21.54 -8.51 3.46
C GLU A 40 -20.21 -7.83 3.80
N TYR A 41 -19.12 -8.25 3.15
CA TYR A 41 -17.84 -7.54 3.26
C TYR A 41 -17.98 -6.06 2.86
N PHE A 42 -18.62 -5.77 1.72
CA PHE A 42 -18.80 -4.41 1.25
C PHE A 42 -19.78 -3.62 2.13
N ASN A 43 -20.87 -4.23 2.60
CA ASN A 43 -21.77 -3.59 3.58
C ASN A 43 -21.02 -3.14 4.83
N GLN A 44 -20.18 -4.03 5.38
CA GLN A 44 -19.37 -3.72 6.55
C GLN A 44 -18.34 -2.62 6.25
N LEU A 45 -17.63 -2.72 5.12
CA LEU A 45 -16.63 -1.73 4.70
C LEU A 45 -17.25 -0.34 4.53
N ILE A 46 -18.41 -0.25 3.88
CA ILE A 46 -19.15 1.00 3.66
C ILE A 46 -19.53 1.63 5.00
N THR A 47 -20.08 0.84 5.92
CA THR A 47 -20.45 1.30 7.26
C THR A 47 -19.25 1.88 8.01
N GLU A 48 -18.10 1.22 7.94
CA GLU A 48 -16.87 1.68 8.59
C GLU A 48 -16.32 2.97 7.99
N ILE A 49 -16.34 3.10 6.65
CA ILE A 49 -15.91 4.31 5.96
C ILE A 49 -16.84 5.48 6.30
N GLN A 50 -18.16 5.27 6.31
CA GLN A 50 -19.12 6.30 6.72
C GLN A 50 -18.89 6.73 8.18
N ALA A 51 -18.60 5.79 9.09
CA ALA A 51 -18.26 6.12 10.47
C ALA A 51 -16.96 6.94 10.57
N LEU A 52 -15.94 6.60 9.78
CA LEU A 52 -14.70 7.35 9.69
C LEU A 52 -14.94 8.78 9.17
N ILE A 53 -15.74 8.96 8.13
CA ILE A 53 -16.12 10.27 7.59
C ILE A 53 -16.76 11.14 8.68
N LYS A 54 -17.76 10.58 9.39
CA LYS A 54 -18.44 11.28 10.50
C LYS A 54 -17.46 11.68 11.61
N LYS A 55 -16.53 10.77 11.96
CA LYS A 55 -15.50 11.03 12.97
C LYS A 55 -14.50 12.10 12.54
N ALA A 56 -14.08 12.09 11.27
CA ALA A 56 -13.16 13.05 10.70
C ALA A 56 -13.79 14.45 10.66
N ALA A 57 -15.05 14.55 10.24
CA ALA A 57 -15.80 15.81 10.22
C ALA A 57 -15.90 16.45 11.61
N LYS A 58 -16.23 15.68 12.66
CA LYS A 58 -16.26 16.17 14.05
C LYS A 58 -14.91 16.69 14.55
N LYS A 59 -13.82 16.31 13.90
CA LYS A 59 -12.45 16.70 14.26
C LYS A 59 -11.84 17.69 13.26
N GLU A 60 -12.61 18.16 12.29
CA GLU A 60 -12.14 19.04 11.21
C GLU A 60 -10.96 18.42 10.41
N LEU A 61 -10.97 17.09 10.28
CA LEU A 61 -9.98 16.32 9.53
C LEU A 61 -10.56 15.79 8.22
N ARG A 62 -9.68 15.49 7.25
CA ARG A 62 -10.04 14.75 6.03
C ARG A 62 -9.68 13.27 6.20
N PRO A 63 -10.60 12.33 5.89
CA PRO A 63 -10.30 10.92 5.99
C PRO A 63 -9.34 10.48 4.88
N LEU A 64 -8.41 9.60 5.25
CA LEU A 64 -7.45 8.96 4.35
C LEU A 64 -7.44 7.47 4.61
N ILE A 65 -7.62 6.67 3.57
CA ILE A 65 -7.86 5.22 3.73
C ILE A 65 -6.85 4.40 2.93
N ARG A 66 -6.31 3.38 3.59
CA ARG A 66 -5.55 2.30 2.97
C ARG A 66 -6.36 1.03 3.03
N LEU A 67 -6.80 0.54 1.87
CA LEU A 67 -7.55 -0.72 1.79
C LEU A 67 -6.60 -1.92 1.84
N ASN A 68 -5.38 -1.76 1.33
CA ASN A 68 -4.33 -2.77 1.40
C ASN A 68 -3.36 -2.49 2.57
N GLY A 69 -3.44 -3.33 3.59
CA GLY A 69 -2.45 -3.39 4.67
C GLY A 69 -1.30 -4.34 4.34
N THR A 70 -1.62 -5.61 4.16
CA THR A 70 -0.68 -6.71 3.85
C THR A 70 -0.99 -7.42 2.53
N SER A 71 -2.08 -7.03 1.87
CA SER A 71 -2.52 -7.52 0.57
C SER A 71 -2.06 -6.57 -0.56
N ASP A 72 -2.36 -6.94 -1.80
CA ASP A 72 -2.20 -6.07 -2.97
C ASP A 72 -3.40 -6.31 -3.92
N ILE A 73 -4.60 -6.28 -3.33
CA ILE A 73 -5.88 -6.47 -4.03
C ILE A 73 -6.14 -5.24 -4.89
N ARG A 74 -6.47 -5.48 -6.16
CA ARG A 74 -6.84 -4.46 -7.15
C ARG A 74 -8.28 -3.97 -6.94
N TRP A 75 -8.50 -3.23 -5.86
CA TRP A 75 -9.81 -2.68 -5.50
C TRP A 75 -10.46 -1.84 -6.60
N GLU A 76 -9.65 -1.25 -7.49
CA GLU A 76 -10.09 -0.48 -8.65
C GLU A 76 -10.85 -1.32 -9.69
N ASN A 77 -10.70 -2.65 -9.64
CA ASN A 77 -11.31 -3.61 -10.54
C ASN A 77 -12.42 -4.46 -9.88
N ILE A 78 -12.80 -4.15 -8.64
CA ILE A 78 -13.80 -4.94 -7.91
C ILE A 78 -15.09 -4.14 -7.81
N GLY A 79 -16.05 -4.48 -8.65
CA GLY A 79 -17.41 -3.94 -8.56
C GLY A 79 -18.24 -4.66 -7.51
N PHE A 80 -19.28 -3.99 -7.02
CA PHE A 80 -20.21 -4.51 -6.02
C PHE A 80 -21.58 -3.85 -6.17
N VAL A 81 -22.61 -4.47 -5.58
CA VAL A 81 -23.96 -3.91 -5.51
C VAL A 81 -24.22 -3.44 -4.09
N PHE A 82 -24.81 -2.26 -3.94
CA PHE A 82 -25.27 -1.71 -2.67
C PHE A 82 -26.60 -0.98 -2.90
N GLU A 83 -27.62 -1.30 -2.10
CA GLU A 83 -28.98 -0.74 -2.23
C GLU A 83 -29.49 -0.77 -3.68
N ASP A 84 -29.43 -1.96 -4.31
CA ASP A 84 -29.85 -2.22 -5.71
C ASP A 84 -29.09 -1.44 -6.81
N ASN A 85 -28.04 -0.70 -6.44
CA ASN A 85 -27.20 0.03 -7.37
C ASN A 85 -25.84 -0.65 -7.55
N TYR A 86 -25.40 -0.82 -8.80
CA TYR A 86 -24.07 -1.34 -9.10
C TYR A 86 -23.04 -0.21 -9.10
N TYR A 87 -21.94 -0.44 -8.38
CA TYR A 87 -20.76 0.42 -8.36
C TYR A 87 -19.57 -0.34 -8.93
N ARG A 88 -18.77 0.32 -9.77
CA ARG A 88 -17.64 -0.34 -10.44
C ARG A 88 -16.48 -0.60 -9.49
N ASN A 89 -16.37 0.21 -8.43
CA ASN A 89 -15.44 0.04 -7.33
C ASN A 89 -15.80 0.96 -6.15
N ILE A 90 -15.12 0.75 -5.03
CA ILE A 90 -15.34 1.49 -3.79
C ILE A 90 -14.98 2.98 -3.89
N PHE A 91 -14.11 3.33 -4.84
CA PHE A 91 -13.65 4.70 -5.05
C PHE A 91 -14.74 5.57 -5.70
N GLU A 92 -15.54 4.97 -6.59
CA GLU A 92 -16.74 5.58 -7.17
C GLU A 92 -17.82 5.81 -6.11
N PHE A 93 -17.99 4.88 -5.18
CA PHE A 93 -18.97 5.02 -4.10
C PHE A 93 -18.59 6.14 -3.11
N PHE A 94 -17.30 6.35 -2.86
CA PHE A 94 -16.79 7.39 -1.97
C PHE A 94 -15.91 8.42 -2.71
N PRO A 95 -16.47 9.24 -3.63
CA PRO A 95 -15.68 10.11 -4.49
C PRO A 95 -14.93 11.22 -3.72
N ASN A 96 -15.42 11.58 -2.54
CA ASN A 96 -14.86 12.63 -1.69
C ASN A 96 -13.84 12.12 -0.64
N VAL A 97 -13.56 10.82 -0.60
CA VAL A 97 -12.57 10.23 0.30
C VAL A 97 -11.26 10.00 -0.46
N GLN A 98 -10.14 10.41 0.13
CA GLN A 98 -8.82 10.08 -0.41
C GLN A 98 -8.46 8.65 -0.01
N PHE A 99 -8.07 7.86 -1.00
CA PHE A 99 -7.50 6.54 -0.81
C PHE A 99 -6.03 6.55 -1.23
N MET A 100 -5.25 5.70 -0.59
CA MET A 100 -3.92 5.36 -1.08
C MET A 100 -3.58 3.91 -0.79
N ASP A 101 -2.60 3.35 -1.49
CA ASP A 101 -1.98 2.09 -1.08
C ASP A 101 -0.52 1.99 -1.55
N TYR A 102 0.19 1.05 -0.95
CA TYR A 102 1.43 0.54 -1.52
C TYR A 102 1.13 -0.65 -2.43
N THR A 103 1.80 -0.73 -3.58
CA THR A 103 1.64 -1.85 -4.50
C THR A 103 2.98 -2.39 -4.98
N LYS A 104 3.05 -3.70 -5.23
CA LYS A 104 4.18 -4.35 -5.90
C LYS A 104 3.95 -4.53 -7.39
N ILE A 105 2.88 -3.94 -7.92
CA ILE A 105 2.43 -4.10 -9.31
C ILE A 105 2.67 -2.79 -10.06
N PRO A 106 3.70 -2.69 -10.90
CA PRO A 106 4.14 -1.42 -11.50
C PRO A 106 3.22 -0.88 -12.60
N ASN A 107 2.26 -1.67 -13.08
CA ASN A 107 1.28 -1.27 -14.11
C ASN A 107 -0.15 -1.20 -13.58
N ARG A 108 -0.31 -1.07 -12.26
CA ARG A 108 -1.63 -1.04 -11.63
C ARG A 108 -2.40 0.25 -11.96
N VAL A 109 -1.69 1.37 -12.08
CA VAL A 109 -2.27 2.68 -12.47
C VAL A 109 -2.81 2.71 -13.91
N ASP A 110 -2.43 1.75 -14.75
CA ASP A 110 -2.95 1.63 -16.12
C ASP A 110 -4.17 0.70 -16.18
N SER A 111 -4.60 0.15 -15.04
CA SER A 111 -5.74 -0.77 -14.99
C SER A 111 -6.99 -0.04 -15.45
N LYS A 112 -7.54 -0.47 -16.58
CA LYS A 112 -8.85 -0.07 -17.07
C LYS A 112 -9.84 -1.15 -16.67
N ASN A 113 -10.88 -0.80 -15.92
CA ASN A 113 -11.98 -1.73 -15.62
C ASN A 113 -13.01 -1.78 -16.77
N GLY A 114 -12.52 -1.91 -18.00
CA GLY A 114 -13.33 -1.99 -19.21
C GLY A 114 -13.94 -0.67 -19.70
N LEU A 115 -14.08 0.37 -18.85
CA LEU A 115 -14.79 1.60 -19.23
C LEU A 115 -14.17 2.92 -18.73
N ASN A 116 -13.31 2.92 -17.71
CA ASN A 116 -12.78 4.15 -17.09
C ASN A 116 -11.26 4.19 -16.93
N ASN A 117 -10.76 5.41 -16.73
CA ASN A 117 -9.42 5.69 -16.21
C ASN A 117 -9.30 5.25 -14.74
N PHE A 118 -8.06 5.17 -14.27
CA PHE A 118 -7.75 4.92 -12.86
C PHE A 118 -8.43 5.97 -11.95
N PRO A 119 -9.00 5.58 -10.78
CA PRO A 119 -9.74 6.50 -9.92
C PRO A 119 -8.90 7.70 -9.47
N SER A 120 -9.44 8.92 -9.63
CA SER A 120 -8.72 10.16 -9.31
C SER A 120 -8.47 10.37 -7.81
N ASN A 121 -9.30 9.76 -6.96
CA ASN A 121 -9.21 9.78 -5.50
C ASN A 121 -8.43 8.58 -4.92
N TYR A 122 -7.69 7.83 -5.76
CA TYR A 122 -6.84 6.73 -5.32
C TYR A 122 -5.39 6.97 -5.78
N ASP A 123 -4.43 6.96 -4.85
CA ASP A 123 -3.01 7.12 -5.16
C ASP A 123 -2.22 5.84 -4.83
N LEU A 124 -1.29 5.45 -5.70
CA LEU A 124 -0.48 4.26 -5.51
C LEU A 124 1.00 4.62 -5.43
N THR A 125 1.66 4.13 -4.38
CA THR A 125 3.12 4.17 -4.25
C THR A 125 3.69 2.77 -4.51
N PHE A 126 4.58 2.64 -5.48
CA PHE A 126 5.22 1.37 -5.80
C PHE A 126 6.21 0.97 -4.69
N SER A 127 6.16 -0.27 -4.21
CA SER A 127 7.02 -0.77 -3.15
C SER A 127 8.19 -1.56 -3.76
N TYR A 128 9.38 -0.96 -3.73
CA TYR A 128 10.62 -1.53 -4.22
C TYR A 128 11.01 -2.81 -3.47
N SER A 129 11.79 -3.66 -4.14
CA SER A 129 12.55 -4.72 -3.49
C SER A 129 13.81 -5.00 -4.30
N GLY A 130 14.96 -5.08 -3.65
CA GLY A 130 16.24 -5.48 -4.26
C GLY A 130 16.34 -6.98 -4.57
N ALA A 131 15.32 -7.78 -4.26
CA ALA A 131 15.30 -9.20 -4.58
C ALA A 131 15.52 -9.43 -6.10
N PRO A 132 16.39 -10.36 -6.52
CA PRO A 132 16.69 -10.58 -7.94
C PRO A 132 15.45 -10.85 -8.80
N ALA A 133 14.49 -11.62 -8.28
CA ALA A 133 13.23 -11.92 -8.95
C ALA A 133 12.33 -10.68 -9.16
N PHE A 134 12.62 -9.58 -8.47
CA PHE A 134 11.84 -8.35 -8.49
C PHE A 134 12.41 -7.26 -9.43
N LYS A 135 13.65 -7.43 -9.93
CA LYS A 135 14.35 -6.48 -10.81
C LYS A 135 13.50 -5.94 -11.96
N LYS A 136 12.81 -6.83 -12.69
CA LYS A 136 11.96 -6.42 -13.83
C LYS A 136 10.77 -5.54 -13.44
N TYR A 137 10.27 -5.69 -12.21
CA TYR A 137 9.15 -4.87 -11.72
C TYR A 137 9.64 -3.49 -11.29
N ASN A 138 10.81 -3.43 -10.63
CA ASN A 138 11.47 -2.15 -10.32
C ASN A 138 11.75 -1.36 -11.59
N GLN A 139 12.34 -1.98 -12.61
CA GLN A 139 12.65 -1.31 -13.86
C GLN A 139 11.39 -0.68 -14.48
N ARG A 140 10.28 -1.43 -14.54
CA ARG A 140 9.01 -0.90 -15.04
C ARG A 140 8.48 0.29 -14.23
N ALA A 141 8.65 0.29 -12.91
CA ALA A 141 8.24 1.43 -12.09
C ALA A 141 9.16 2.64 -12.30
N ILE A 142 10.46 2.39 -12.49
CA ILE A 142 11.46 3.43 -12.79
C ILE A 142 11.19 4.06 -14.17
N ASP A 143 10.93 3.25 -15.19
CA ASP A 143 10.66 3.75 -16.54
C ASP A 143 9.37 4.57 -16.60
N LYS A 144 8.38 4.22 -15.76
CA LYS A 144 7.08 4.91 -15.72
C LYS A 144 7.05 6.21 -14.93
N GLY A 145 8.12 6.57 -14.22
CA GLY A 145 8.10 7.80 -13.43
C GLY A 145 7.15 7.78 -12.23
N VAL A 146 6.69 6.60 -11.77
CA VAL A 146 5.79 6.50 -10.59
C VAL A 146 6.57 6.65 -9.30
N ARG A 147 5.86 6.96 -8.20
CA ARG A 147 6.49 7.11 -6.88
C ARG A 147 6.92 5.75 -6.36
N ILE A 148 8.14 5.65 -5.84
CA ILE A 148 8.71 4.40 -5.36
C ILE A 148 9.11 4.53 -3.90
N ALA A 149 8.56 3.69 -3.03
CA ALA A 149 9.01 3.54 -1.65
C ALA A 149 10.10 2.46 -1.55
N VAL A 150 11.18 2.80 -0.86
CA VAL A 150 12.35 1.94 -0.63
C VAL A 150 12.63 1.88 0.86
N VAL A 151 12.85 0.68 1.39
CA VAL A 151 13.17 0.49 2.82
C VAL A 151 14.67 0.34 2.97
N PHE A 152 15.29 1.19 3.78
CA PHE A 152 16.70 1.16 4.15
C PHE A 152 16.84 0.64 5.58
N ASP A 153 18.00 0.07 5.91
CA ASP A 153 18.28 -0.46 7.25
C ASP A 153 18.30 0.63 8.32
N ARG A 154 18.83 1.81 8.00
CA ARG A 154 18.98 2.95 8.91
C ARG A 154 18.94 4.28 8.18
N VAL A 155 18.78 5.37 8.92
CA VAL A 155 18.67 6.72 8.31
C VAL A 155 19.98 7.12 7.64
N GLU A 156 21.13 6.73 8.20
CA GLU A 156 22.46 7.10 7.73
C GLU A 156 22.85 6.45 6.39
N THR A 157 22.10 5.44 5.95
CA THR A 157 22.34 4.74 4.68
C THR A 157 21.43 5.22 3.56
N ILE A 158 20.46 6.08 3.85
CA ILE A 158 19.57 6.67 2.87
C ILE A 158 20.39 7.62 1.98
N PRO A 159 20.50 7.37 0.66
CA PRO A 159 21.24 8.25 -0.24
C PRO A 159 20.41 9.49 -0.57
N LEU A 160 21.07 10.55 -1.05
CA LEU A 160 20.36 11.75 -1.55
C LEU A 160 19.63 11.48 -2.88
N GLN A 161 20.12 10.52 -3.65
CA GLN A 161 19.53 10.07 -4.91
C GLN A 161 19.53 8.55 -5.00
N PHE A 162 18.49 7.99 -5.60
CA PHE A 162 18.39 6.54 -5.85
C PHE A 162 17.74 6.31 -7.22
N HIS A 163 18.40 5.52 -8.08
CA HIS A 163 18.07 5.40 -9.51
C HIS A 163 17.89 6.75 -10.24
N GLY A 164 18.77 7.72 -9.96
CA GLY A 164 18.75 9.04 -10.62
C GLY A 164 17.59 9.94 -10.21
N ARG A 165 16.89 9.61 -9.11
CA ARG A 165 15.74 10.37 -8.61
C ARG A 165 16.01 10.92 -7.23
N LYS A 166 15.40 12.06 -6.91
CA LYS A 166 15.43 12.68 -5.58
C LYS A 166 14.84 11.74 -4.54
N VAL A 167 15.55 11.59 -3.43
CA VAL A 167 15.08 10.85 -2.25
C VAL A 167 14.42 11.83 -1.28
N LEU A 168 13.19 11.52 -0.87
CA LEU A 168 12.39 12.24 0.10
C LEU A 168 12.16 11.31 1.30
N SER A 169 12.04 11.89 2.50
CA SER A 169 11.62 11.10 3.67
C SER A 169 10.18 10.62 3.47
N GLY A 170 9.94 9.33 3.69
CA GLY A 170 8.62 8.73 3.82
C GLY A 170 8.20 8.46 5.27
N ASP A 171 9.06 8.80 6.24
CA ASP A 171 8.80 8.59 7.67
C ASP A 171 8.29 9.85 8.40
N ASP A 172 8.19 10.99 7.71
CA ASP A 172 7.63 12.22 8.26
C ASP A 172 6.13 12.14 8.45
N ASN A 173 5.42 11.53 7.49
CA ASN A 173 4.01 11.18 7.59
C ASN A 173 3.64 10.14 6.51
N ASP A 174 2.50 9.48 6.69
CA ASP A 174 1.96 8.51 5.74
C ASP A 174 1.36 9.16 4.47
N LEU A 175 1.40 10.50 4.29
CA LEU A 175 0.75 11.22 3.19
C LEU A 175 1.55 11.13 1.88
N THR A 176 1.87 9.91 1.45
CA THR A 176 2.73 9.65 0.28
C THR A 176 2.28 10.39 -0.97
N PHE A 177 0.97 10.48 -1.21
CA PHE A 177 0.34 11.18 -2.33
C PHE A 177 0.72 12.66 -2.46
N THR A 178 1.18 13.30 -1.37
CA THR A 178 1.64 14.70 -1.37
C THR A 178 3.05 14.87 -1.89
N LYS A 179 3.82 13.79 -2.01
CA LYS A 179 5.19 13.79 -2.49
C LYS A 179 5.22 13.70 -4.02
N ASP A 180 6.29 14.18 -4.66
CA ASP A 180 6.38 14.16 -6.12
C ASP A 180 6.24 12.74 -6.70
N LYS A 181 5.58 12.60 -7.86
CA LYS A 181 5.39 11.27 -8.47
C LYS A 181 6.72 10.66 -8.93
N ASN A 182 7.60 11.42 -9.58
CA ASN A 182 8.90 10.90 -10.03
C ASN A 182 9.98 10.96 -8.92
N SER A 183 9.68 10.41 -7.75
CA SER A 183 10.57 10.45 -6.57
C SER A 183 10.72 9.11 -5.87
N ILE A 184 11.71 9.04 -4.98
CA ILE A 184 11.93 7.93 -4.06
C ILE A 184 11.48 8.36 -2.67
N LEU A 185 10.60 7.58 -2.04
CA LEU A 185 10.28 7.70 -0.62
C LEU A 185 11.14 6.72 0.16
N ALA A 186 12.14 7.25 0.87
CA ALA A 186 12.95 6.45 1.74
C ALA A 186 12.22 6.23 3.07
N LEU A 187 12.07 4.95 3.41
CA LEU A 187 11.63 4.48 4.72
C LEU A 187 12.82 3.85 5.43
N TYR A 188 12.91 3.95 6.75
CA TYR A 188 13.87 3.15 7.52
C TYR A 188 13.18 1.97 8.21
N ALA A 189 13.90 0.85 8.31
CA ALA A 189 13.38 -0.38 8.86
C ALA A 189 13.01 -0.23 10.34
N LYS A 190 11.80 -0.69 10.68
CA LYS A 190 11.27 -0.71 12.05
C LYS A 190 10.91 -2.15 12.42
N GLY A 191 11.32 -2.59 13.60
CA GLY A 191 11.07 -3.95 14.07
C GLY A 191 12.19 -4.46 14.96
N SER A 192 12.12 -5.74 15.31
CA SER A 192 13.19 -6.45 15.98
C SER A 192 14.40 -6.66 15.07
N LYS A 193 15.58 -6.87 15.67
CA LYS A 193 16.82 -7.16 14.92
C LYS A 193 16.65 -8.34 13.95
N GLY A 194 15.92 -9.38 14.35
CA GLY A 194 15.68 -10.56 13.51
C GLY A 194 14.78 -10.25 12.29
N GLU A 195 13.74 -9.42 12.45
CA GLU A 195 12.87 -9.02 11.34
C GLU A 195 13.60 -8.14 10.32
N ILE A 196 14.47 -7.26 10.81
CA ILE A 196 15.32 -6.41 9.97
C ILE A 196 16.33 -7.28 9.22
N GLN A 197 17.03 -8.18 9.92
CA GLN A 197 17.98 -9.11 9.30
C GLN A 197 17.31 -9.96 8.21
N ALA A 198 16.12 -10.51 8.48
CA ALA A 198 15.39 -11.30 7.49
C ALA A 198 15.01 -10.50 6.24
N GLY A 199 14.87 -9.18 6.34
CA GLY A 199 14.60 -8.31 5.18
C GLY A 199 15.88 -7.94 4.43
N ILE A 200 17.00 -7.83 5.13
CA ILE A 200 18.32 -7.66 4.52
C ILE A 200 18.69 -8.93 3.74
N ASP A 201 18.48 -10.11 4.33
CA ASP A 201 18.80 -11.41 3.70
C ASP A 201 18.06 -11.64 2.37
N THR A 202 16.89 -11.02 2.19
CA THR A 202 16.10 -11.10 0.96
C THR A 202 16.27 -9.89 0.04
N ASN A 203 17.16 -8.95 0.38
CA ASN A 203 17.33 -7.65 -0.26
C ASN A 203 16.05 -6.80 -0.32
N PHE A 204 15.07 -7.06 0.55
CA PHE A 204 13.92 -6.19 0.69
C PHE A 204 14.28 -4.89 1.45
N ILE A 205 15.13 -5.02 2.47
CA ILE A 205 15.72 -3.89 3.21
C ILE A 205 17.12 -3.67 2.67
N LEU A 206 17.40 -2.46 2.19
CA LEU A 206 18.68 -2.11 1.60
C LEU A 206 19.66 -1.61 2.67
N THR A 207 20.92 -2.00 2.53
CA THR A 207 22.04 -1.51 3.33
C THR A 207 22.92 -0.56 2.50
N LYS A 208 23.90 0.09 3.12
CA LYS A 208 24.81 1.02 2.44
C LYS A 208 25.50 0.35 1.23
N GLY A 209 25.39 0.97 0.06
CA GLY A 209 26.08 0.52 -1.15
C GLY A 209 25.32 -0.51 -2.00
N ALA A 210 24.06 -0.79 -1.68
CA ALA A 210 23.15 -1.58 -2.50
C ALA A 210 22.55 -0.81 -3.70
#